data_AF-A0A562PH95-F1
#
_entry.id   AF-A0A562PH95-F1
#
_cell.length_a   1.000
_cell.length_b   1.000
_cell.length_c   1.000
_cell.angle_alpha   90.00
_cell.angle_beta   90.00
_cell.angle_gamma   90.00
#
_symmetry.space_group_name_H-M   'P 1'
#
loop_
_entity.id
_entity.type
_entity.pdbx_description
1 polymer ?
#
loop_
_entity_poly.entity_id
_entity_poly.type
_entity_poly.pdbx_seq_one_letter_code
_entity_poly.pdbx_strand_id
1 'polypeptide(L)'
;MDAARSYLRWLFGTMLAASLAVAAFVLLVDPYGLYALADVPGINRLKPPVERYRNEIRLARAERVRPELVITGNSRMEAGVDPDGPALAGSGAFNLALAGTSMEMAIDQLRQLNRAGIAPRHIIAGAEFVDALTATPVRQVTLPQPLPAHEPGWRERLWQADALYSFASLRDALATVALQHDADGASATLRGHNPLRQYHRIAALEGYAALFGQRAAENTRKLAATADGGLDVAAVHGQLAALLDAAAAGRADVAVDVVIYPYHAQLLALFEQARLWPRFEAWKELLVTEAEAARRRHPRARIRVVDFSGFGPIQCEPIPAPGSRNATRWYWEAGHFKPALGDTMMARLLGSGGAAPAFGQPLDLHTLADNRARIAQERAACAARAPRLFDDVARQVAQARLRMAARS
;
A
#
# COMPACT_ATOMS: atom_id res chain seq x y z
N MET A 1 -60.08 12.04 16.24
CA MET A 1 -58.70 12.58 16.40
C MET A 1 -57.77 11.62 17.15
N ASP A 2 -58.27 10.77 18.05
CA ASP A 2 -57.43 9.87 18.85
C ASP A 2 -56.84 8.67 18.08
N ALA A 3 -57.57 8.12 17.10
CA ALA A 3 -57.05 7.05 16.24
C ALA A 3 -55.85 7.50 15.39
N ALA A 4 -55.91 8.71 14.80
CA ALA A 4 -54.81 9.27 14.02
C ALA A 4 -53.58 9.58 14.90
N ARG A 5 -53.79 10.10 16.11
CA ARG A 5 -52.70 10.34 17.08
C ARG A 5 -52.08 9.03 17.58
N SER A 6 -52.90 8.01 17.83
CA SER A 6 -52.43 6.67 18.21
C SER A 6 -51.64 6.02 17.08
N TYR A 7 -52.14 6.08 15.85
CA TYR A 7 -51.44 5.60 14.66
C TYR A 7 -50.08 6.29 14.47
N LEU A 8 -50.03 7.63 14.55
CA LEU A 8 -48.75 8.36 14.42
C LEU A 8 -47.77 8.02 15.54
N ARG A 9 -48.23 7.80 16.78
CA ARG A 9 -47.38 7.34 17.89
C ARG A 9 -46.84 5.94 17.65
N TRP A 10 -47.67 5.00 17.18
CA TRP A 10 -47.23 3.65 16.86
C TRP A 10 -46.28 3.62 15.66
N LEU A 11 -46.58 4.37 14.60
CA LEU A 11 -45.71 4.50 13.44
C LEU A 11 -44.36 5.09 13.84
N PHE A 12 -44.35 6.21 14.57
CA PHE A 12 -43.13 6.84 15.05
C PHE A 12 -42.35 5.92 15.98
N GLY A 13 -43.02 5.27 16.93
CA GLY A 13 -42.41 4.32 17.86
C GLY A 13 -41.78 3.13 17.14
N THR A 14 -42.47 2.57 16.14
CA THR A 14 -41.96 1.45 15.33
C THR A 14 -40.78 1.87 14.47
N MET A 15 -40.86 3.03 13.80
CA MET A 15 -39.76 3.58 13.01
C MET A 15 -38.54 3.91 13.88
N LEU A 16 -38.75 4.46 15.08
CA LEU A 16 -37.67 4.74 16.03
C LEU A 16 -37.04 3.44 16.54
N ALA A 17 -37.85 2.45 16.93
CA ALA A 17 -37.35 1.15 17.37
C ALA A 17 -36.56 0.43 16.28
N ALA A 18 -37.05 0.42 15.04
CA ALA A 18 -36.33 -0.16 13.91
C ALA A 18 -35.01 0.59 13.63
N SER A 19 -35.03 1.92 13.65
CA SER A 19 -33.83 2.76 13.50
C SER A 19 -32.79 2.46 14.57
N LEU A 20 -33.20 2.38 15.85
CA LEU A 20 -32.33 2.05 16.97
C LEU A 20 -31.78 0.62 16.88
N ALA A 21 -32.59 -0.34 16.43
CA ALA A 21 -32.14 -1.72 16.23
C ALA A 21 -31.06 -1.81 15.14
N VAL A 22 -31.21 -1.07 14.04
CA VAL A 22 -30.18 -0.99 12.99
C VAL A 22 -28.90 -0.37 13.52
N ALA A 23 -28.99 0.76 14.23
CA ALA A 23 -27.82 1.42 14.82
C ALA A 23 -27.11 0.50 15.84
N ALA A 24 -27.88 -0.18 16.71
CA ALA A 24 -27.34 -1.13 17.67
C ALA A 24 -26.65 -2.32 16.98
N PHE A 25 -27.24 -2.85 15.90
CA PHE A 25 -26.64 -3.92 15.13
C PHE A 25 -25.30 -3.49 14.49
N VAL A 26 -25.25 -2.32 13.86
CA VAL A 26 -24.01 -1.77 13.28
C VAL A 26 -22.96 -1.51 14.36
N LEU A 27 -23.34 -1.01 15.54
CA LEU A 27 -22.44 -0.80 16.67
C LEU A 27 -21.84 -2.11 17.19
N LEU A 28 -22.65 -3.14 17.33
CA LEU A 28 -22.23 -4.43 17.86
C LEU A 28 -21.37 -5.21 16.88
N VAL A 29 -21.77 -5.26 15.60
CA VAL A 29 -20.98 -5.92 14.55
C VAL A 29 -19.72 -5.12 14.24
N ASP A 30 -19.82 -3.80 14.25
CA ASP A 30 -18.73 -2.87 13.98
C ASP A 30 -17.96 -3.22 12.69
N PRO A 31 -18.61 -3.13 11.51
CA PRO A 31 -17.99 -3.52 10.23
C PRO A 31 -16.70 -2.76 9.93
N TYR A 32 -16.51 -1.60 10.56
CA TYR A 32 -15.37 -0.72 10.38
C TYR A 32 -14.41 -0.71 11.56
N GLY A 33 -14.60 -1.57 12.57
CA GLY A 33 -13.72 -1.59 13.75
C GLY A 33 -13.61 -0.24 14.45
N LEU A 34 -14.61 0.64 14.35
CA LEU A 34 -14.63 2.01 14.87
C LEU A 34 -15.09 2.10 16.32
N TYR A 35 -15.85 1.13 16.80
CA TYR A 35 -16.47 1.19 18.13
C TYR A 35 -15.79 0.22 19.09
N ALA A 36 -15.26 -0.90 18.58
CA ALA A 36 -14.54 -1.91 19.33
C ALA A 36 -15.28 -2.42 20.58
N LEU A 37 -16.62 -2.50 20.52
CA LEU A 37 -17.46 -2.96 21.63
C LEU A 37 -17.29 -4.46 21.89
N ALA A 38 -17.01 -5.24 20.85
CA ALA A 38 -16.73 -6.67 20.93
C ALA A 38 -15.86 -7.14 19.75
N ASP A 39 -14.93 -8.05 19.99
CA ASP A 39 -14.27 -8.88 18.96
C ASP A 39 -14.62 -10.34 19.21
N VAL A 40 -15.55 -10.87 18.41
CA VAL A 40 -16.05 -12.24 18.53
C VAL A 40 -15.66 -13.02 17.26
N PRO A 41 -14.77 -14.03 17.38
CA PRO A 41 -14.46 -14.91 16.26
C PRO A 41 -15.73 -15.57 15.72
N GLY A 42 -15.89 -15.60 14.39
CA GLY A 42 -17.09 -16.13 13.74
C GLY A 42 -18.22 -15.12 13.58
N ILE A 43 -18.15 -13.94 14.22
CA ILE A 43 -19.16 -12.87 14.06
C ILE A 43 -18.57 -11.62 13.41
N ASN A 44 -17.50 -11.06 13.97
CA ASN A 44 -17.01 -9.75 13.53
C ASN A 44 -15.50 -9.56 13.55
N ARG A 45 -14.71 -10.63 13.65
CA ARG A 45 -13.24 -10.50 13.66
C ARG A 45 -12.68 -10.02 12.33
N LEU A 46 -13.10 -10.63 11.22
CA LEU A 46 -12.72 -10.19 9.87
C LEU A 46 -13.58 -9.00 9.44
N LYS A 47 -12.99 -7.97 8.84
CA LYS A 47 -13.74 -6.81 8.34
C LYS A 47 -13.69 -6.79 6.81
N PRO A 48 -14.78 -6.43 6.12
CA PRO A 48 -14.73 -6.24 4.68
C PRO A 48 -13.79 -5.08 4.32
N PRO A 49 -13.21 -5.06 3.11
CA PRO A 49 -12.51 -3.89 2.61
C PRO A 49 -13.46 -2.70 2.64
N VAL A 50 -12.94 -1.63 3.20
CA VAL A 50 -13.69 -0.38 3.31
C VAL A 50 -13.52 0.36 1.99
N GLU A 51 -14.62 0.85 1.41
CA GLU A 51 -14.58 1.72 0.22
C GLU A 51 -14.79 3.20 0.58
N ARG A 52 -15.55 3.47 1.64
CA ARG A 52 -15.90 4.82 2.10
C ARG A 52 -15.12 5.18 3.36
N TYR A 53 -14.63 6.41 3.45
CA TYR A 53 -13.90 6.90 4.64
C TYR A 53 -12.67 6.04 4.99
N ARG A 54 -12.01 5.46 3.97
CA ARG A 54 -10.92 4.49 4.15
C ARG A 54 -9.78 5.06 5.00
N ASN A 55 -9.41 6.30 4.73
CA ASN A 55 -8.32 6.98 5.43
C ASN A 55 -8.75 7.36 6.85
N GLU A 56 -9.94 7.95 7.00
CA GLU A 56 -10.51 8.40 8.26
C GLU A 56 -10.71 7.24 9.23
N ILE A 57 -11.25 6.12 8.75
CA ILE A 57 -11.42 4.89 9.55
C ILE A 57 -10.06 4.35 9.99
N ARG A 58 -9.06 4.33 9.10
CA ARG A 58 -7.71 3.87 9.46
C ARG A 58 -7.04 4.78 10.47
N LEU A 59 -7.14 6.09 10.30
CA LEU A 59 -6.59 7.06 11.24
C LEU A 59 -7.29 6.97 12.59
N ALA A 60 -8.62 6.86 12.65
CA ALA A 60 -9.36 6.67 13.90
C ALA A 60 -8.98 5.36 14.63
N ARG A 61 -8.61 4.31 13.89
CA ARG A 61 -8.06 3.08 14.48
C ARG A 61 -6.62 3.28 14.96
N ALA A 62 -5.76 3.92 14.16
CA ALA A 62 -4.38 4.22 14.55
C ALA A 62 -4.33 5.15 15.77
N GLU A 63 -5.23 6.13 15.88
CA GLU A 63 -5.33 7.02 17.02
C GLU A 63 -5.64 6.31 18.33
N ARG A 64 -6.48 5.27 18.27
CA ARG A 64 -6.77 4.42 19.44
C ARG A 64 -5.65 3.45 19.77
N VAL A 65 -4.97 2.92 18.76
CA VAL A 65 -3.83 2.01 18.95
C VAL A 65 -2.58 2.75 19.44
N ARG A 66 -2.41 4.03 19.08
CA ARG A 66 -1.22 4.86 19.35
C ARG A 66 0.08 4.13 18.98
N PRO A 67 0.28 3.79 17.70
CA PRO A 67 1.35 2.89 17.27
C PRO A 67 2.76 3.42 17.55
N GLU A 68 3.67 2.51 17.90
CA GLU A 68 5.10 2.80 17.99
C GLU A 68 5.80 2.66 16.63
N LEU A 69 5.28 1.80 15.75
CA LEU A 69 5.76 1.63 14.39
C LEU A 69 4.62 1.88 13.40
N VAL A 70 4.85 2.76 12.43
CA VAL A 70 3.87 3.05 11.36
C VAL A 70 4.42 2.58 10.02
N ILE A 71 3.63 1.79 9.31
CA ILE A 71 3.86 1.44 7.91
C ILE A 71 2.99 2.35 7.05
N THR A 72 3.57 3.00 6.05
CA THR A 72 2.86 3.83 5.09
C THR A 72 3.31 3.54 3.67
N GLY A 73 2.52 3.95 2.68
CA GLY A 73 2.73 3.65 1.28
C GLY A 73 1.42 3.36 0.56
N ASN A 74 1.50 2.57 -0.51
CA ASN A 74 0.36 2.26 -1.36
C ASN A 74 -0.12 0.80 -1.20
N SER A 75 -0.87 0.31 -2.18
CA SER A 75 -1.42 -1.06 -2.21
C SER A 75 -0.38 -2.17 -1.96
N ARG A 76 0.89 -1.94 -2.29
CA ARG A 76 1.97 -2.92 -2.09
C ARG A 76 2.30 -3.11 -0.62
N MET A 77 2.42 -2.02 0.14
CA MET A 77 2.62 -2.09 1.59
C MET A 77 1.35 -2.54 2.30
N GLU A 78 0.17 -2.12 1.82
CA GLU A 78 -1.12 -2.55 2.38
C GLU A 78 -1.29 -4.07 2.32
N ALA A 79 -0.99 -4.66 1.16
CA ALA A 79 -1.19 -6.08 0.93
C ALA A 79 -0.01 -6.96 1.34
N GLY A 80 1.19 -6.40 1.28
CA GLY A 80 2.41 -7.16 1.47
C GLY A 80 2.95 -7.13 2.88
N VAL A 81 2.63 -6.12 3.71
CA VAL A 81 3.15 -6.02 5.07
C VAL A 81 2.05 -6.23 6.09
N ASP A 82 2.16 -7.33 6.84
CA ASP A 82 1.27 -7.65 7.95
C ASP A 82 1.84 -7.09 9.27
N PRO A 83 1.18 -6.11 9.92
CA PRO A 83 1.62 -5.58 11.21
C PRO A 83 1.49 -6.59 12.36
N ASP A 84 0.76 -7.69 12.16
CA ASP A 84 0.68 -8.81 13.10
C ASP A 84 1.62 -9.98 12.70
N GLY A 85 2.43 -9.79 11.65
CA GLY A 85 3.39 -10.77 11.16
C GLY A 85 4.57 -11.01 12.11
N PRO A 86 5.29 -12.15 12.00
CA PRO A 86 6.32 -12.56 12.96
C PRO A 86 7.44 -11.54 13.18
N ALA A 87 7.85 -10.81 12.13
CA ALA A 87 8.91 -9.82 12.21
C ALA A 87 8.50 -8.54 12.96
N LEU A 88 7.19 -8.27 13.04
CA LEU A 88 6.60 -7.10 13.69
C LEU A 88 5.88 -7.44 14.99
N ALA A 89 5.91 -8.71 15.42
CA ALA A 89 5.28 -9.15 16.65
C ALA A 89 5.77 -8.33 17.85
N GLY A 90 4.83 -7.75 18.60
CA GLY A 90 5.12 -6.92 19.78
C GLY A 90 5.69 -5.53 19.49
N SER A 91 5.89 -5.14 18.23
CA SER A 91 6.45 -3.83 17.86
C SER A 91 5.45 -2.66 17.96
N GLY A 92 4.18 -2.93 18.27
CA GLY A 92 3.13 -1.93 18.23
C GLY A 92 2.89 -1.36 16.82
N ALA A 93 3.10 -2.18 15.79
CA ALA A 93 2.97 -1.80 14.39
C ALA A 93 1.51 -1.52 13.98
N PHE A 94 1.33 -0.53 13.11
CA PHE A 94 0.07 -0.27 12.42
C PHE A 94 0.34 0.05 10.94
N ASN A 95 -0.45 -0.55 10.05
CA ASN A 95 -0.35 -0.33 8.61
C ASN A 95 -1.36 0.71 8.12
N LEU A 96 -0.86 1.91 7.84
CA LEU A 96 -1.61 3.02 7.26
C LEU A 96 -1.57 3.07 5.74
N ALA A 97 -0.77 2.21 5.08
CA ALA A 97 -0.63 2.20 3.63
C ALA A 97 -1.95 1.92 2.93
N LEU A 98 -2.30 2.71 1.91
CA LEU A 98 -3.63 2.72 1.30
C LEU A 98 -3.57 2.48 -0.21
N ALA A 99 -4.33 1.51 -0.72
CA ALA A 99 -4.38 1.23 -2.15
C ALA A 99 -4.93 2.41 -2.93
N GLY A 100 -4.23 2.73 -4.03
CA GLY A 100 -4.58 3.81 -4.94
C GLY A 100 -4.07 5.20 -4.52
N THR A 101 -3.26 5.31 -3.46
CA THR A 101 -2.71 6.59 -3.02
C THR A 101 -1.21 6.73 -3.28
N SER A 102 -0.77 7.98 -3.40
CA SER A 102 0.63 8.38 -3.53
C SER A 102 1.25 8.70 -2.16
N MET A 103 2.50 9.17 -2.16
CA MET A 103 3.22 9.63 -0.98
C MET A 103 2.53 10.82 -0.26
N GLU A 104 1.68 11.58 -0.94
CA GLU A 104 0.92 12.69 -0.34
C GLU A 104 0.00 12.21 0.79
N MET A 105 -0.64 11.06 0.60
CA MET A 105 -1.48 10.45 1.64
C MET A 105 -0.65 10.12 2.89
N ALA A 106 0.56 9.59 2.71
CA ALA A 106 1.45 9.28 3.82
C ALA A 106 1.83 10.53 4.62
N ILE A 107 2.14 11.64 3.93
CA ILE A 107 2.43 12.94 4.55
C ILE A 107 1.25 13.40 5.40
N ASP A 108 0.04 13.38 4.84
CA ASP A 108 -1.15 13.84 5.53
C ASP A 108 -1.51 12.97 6.74
N GLN A 109 -1.36 11.65 6.62
CA GLN A 109 -1.53 10.72 7.73
C GLN A 109 -0.55 11.02 8.87
N LEU A 110 0.75 11.21 8.58
CA LEU A 110 1.75 11.54 9.60
C LEU A 110 1.46 12.89 10.27
N ARG A 111 1.06 13.90 9.50
CA ARG A 111 0.66 15.21 10.05
C ARG A 111 -0.55 15.08 10.97
N GLN A 112 -1.52 14.24 10.63
CA GLN A 112 -2.69 14.00 11.48
C GLN A 112 -2.32 13.27 12.78
N LEU A 113 -1.49 12.24 12.72
CA LEU A 113 -0.97 11.58 13.92
C LEU A 113 -0.23 12.58 14.84
N ASN A 114 0.62 13.44 14.28
CA ASN A 114 1.32 14.46 15.05
C ASN A 114 0.35 15.43 15.74
N ARG A 115 -0.72 15.88 15.06
CA ARG A 115 -1.76 16.74 15.66
C ARG A 115 -2.50 16.03 16.79
N ALA A 116 -2.71 14.71 16.68
CA ALA A 116 -3.26 13.88 17.74
C ALA A 116 -2.27 13.57 18.89
N GLY A 117 -1.07 14.15 18.86
CA GLY A 117 0.00 13.91 19.83
C GLY A 117 0.55 12.48 19.78
N ILE A 118 0.43 11.82 18.63
CA ILE A 118 0.94 10.46 18.38
C ILE A 118 2.19 10.60 17.54
N ALA A 119 3.33 10.30 18.16
CA ALA A 119 4.61 10.25 17.49
C ALA A 119 5.10 8.81 17.47
N PRO A 120 5.12 8.13 16.32
CA PRO A 120 5.75 6.82 16.18
C PRO A 120 7.27 6.90 16.43
N ARG A 121 7.87 5.82 16.92
CA ARG A 121 9.33 5.68 17.06
C ARG A 121 9.98 5.29 15.73
N HIS A 122 9.23 4.56 14.90
CA HIS A 122 9.72 4.06 13.62
C HIS A 122 8.64 4.22 12.54
N ILE A 123 9.01 4.78 11.40
CA ILE A 123 8.19 4.87 10.21
C ILE A 123 8.85 4.07 9.08
N ILE A 124 8.09 3.17 8.47
CA ILE A 124 8.49 2.43 7.27
C ILE A 124 7.64 2.95 6.12
N ALA A 125 8.24 3.68 5.19
CA ALA A 125 7.55 4.36 4.10
C ALA A 125 7.88 3.74 2.76
N GLY A 126 6.89 3.14 2.11
CA GLY A 126 7.01 2.61 0.76
C GLY A 126 7.08 3.71 -0.30
N ALA A 127 8.13 3.68 -1.13
CA ALA A 127 8.35 4.61 -2.24
C ALA A 127 8.06 3.92 -3.58
N GLU A 128 7.19 4.53 -4.40
CA GLU A 128 6.75 3.99 -5.68
C GLU A 128 7.34 4.76 -6.86
N PHE A 129 8.09 4.06 -7.72
CA PHE A 129 8.65 4.68 -8.92
C PHE A 129 7.56 5.07 -9.93
N VAL A 130 6.52 4.25 -10.10
CA VAL A 130 5.48 4.50 -11.11
C VAL A 130 4.72 5.80 -10.83
N ASP A 131 4.55 6.16 -9.56
CA ASP A 131 3.87 7.40 -9.15
C ASP A 131 4.69 8.66 -9.49
N ALA A 132 6.00 8.52 -9.72
CA ALA A 132 6.89 9.60 -10.12
C ALA A 132 6.94 9.82 -11.64
N LEU A 133 6.33 8.93 -12.43
CA LEU A 133 6.33 9.03 -13.89
C LEU A 133 5.24 9.98 -14.38
N THR A 134 5.56 10.77 -15.40
CA THR A 134 4.61 11.70 -16.02
C THR A 134 4.41 11.33 -17.48
N ALA A 135 3.19 11.47 -17.99
CA ALA A 135 2.90 11.24 -19.42
C ALA A 135 3.48 12.35 -20.31
N THR A 136 3.60 13.56 -19.77
CA THR A 136 4.24 14.72 -20.41
C THR A 136 5.38 15.22 -19.53
N PRO A 137 6.48 15.75 -20.08
CA PRO A 137 7.52 16.38 -19.27
C PRO A 137 6.91 17.51 -18.44
N VAL A 138 6.94 17.39 -17.10
CA VAL A 138 6.37 18.41 -16.22
C VAL A 138 7.29 19.63 -16.23
N ARG A 139 6.78 20.76 -16.72
CA ARG A 139 7.39 22.07 -16.58
C ARG A 139 7.03 22.56 -15.18
N GLN A 140 8.01 22.59 -14.28
CA GLN A 140 7.95 23.09 -12.89
C GLN A 140 6.55 23.43 -12.38
N VAL A 141 5.90 22.47 -11.73
CA VAL A 141 4.73 22.77 -10.90
C VAL A 141 5.26 23.07 -9.51
N THR A 142 5.02 24.29 -9.02
CA THR A 142 5.16 24.62 -7.60
C THR A 142 4.41 23.56 -6.82
N LEU A 143 5.09 22.87 -5.89
CA LEU A 143 4.42 21.96 -4.96
C LEU A 143 3.18 22.68 -4.44
N PRO A 144 1.98 22.05 -4.52
CA PRO A 144 0.81 22.62 -3.87
C PRO A 144 1.23 23.00 -2.46
N GLN A 145 1.00 24.26 -2.08
CA GLN A 145 1.26 24.64 -0.69
C GLN A 145 0.52 23.64 0.20
N PRO A 146 1.13 23.15 1.29
CA PRO A 146 0.43 22.31 2.24
C PRO A 146 -0.91 22.98 2.51
N LEU A 147 -2.01 22.29 2.21
CA LEU A 147 -3.33 22.82 2.54
C LEU A 147 -3.27 23.19 4.02
N PRO A 148 -3.69 24.42 4.39
CA PRO A 148 -3.67 24.83 5.79
C PRO A 148 -4.36 23.75 6.61
N ALA A 149 -3.80 23.46 7.79
CA ALA A 149 -4.35 22.43 8.67
C ALA A 149 -5.86 22.63 8.78
N HIS A 150 -6.63 21.71 8.21
CA HIS A 150 -8.07 21.78 8.29
C HIS A 150 -8.46 21.39 9.72
N GLU A 151 -9.00 22.35 10.47
CA GLU A 151 -9.65 22.07 11.75
C GLU A 151 -10.99 21.40 11.44
N PRO A 152 -11.17 20.11 11.73
CA PRO A 152 -12.33 19.37 11.28
C PRO A 152 -13.61 19.96 11.88
N GLY A 153 -14.38 20.63 11.01
CA GLY A 153 -15.69 21.18 11.38
C GLY A 153 -16.69 20.07 11.73
N TRP A 154 -17.85 20.45 12.27
CA TRP A 154 -18.91 19.48 12.60
C TRP A 154 -19.34 18.62 11.40
N ARG A 155 -19.21 19.14 10.17
CA ARG A 155 -19.48 18.41 8.92
C ARG A 155 -18.50 17.26 8.67
N GLU A 156 -17.25 17.41 9.11
CA GLU A 156 -16.24 16.34 9.03
C GLU A 156 -16.38 15.32 10.15
N ARG A 157 -17.31 15.50 11.09
CA ARG A 157 -17.73 14.43 12.01
C ARG A 157 -18.95 13.66 11.50
N LEU A 158 -19.62 14.15 10.45
CA LEU A 158 -20.80 13.47 9.88
C LEU A 158 -20.47 12.11 9.30
N TRP A 159 -19.22 11.85 8.89
CA TRP A 159 -18.83 10.52 8.43
C TRP A 159 -18.99 9.47 9.54
N GLN A 160 -18.82 9.83 10.82
CA GLN A 160 -19.04 8.91 11.93
C GLN A 160 -20.52 8.56 12.10
N ALA A 161 -21.40 9.56 11.89
CA ALA A 161 -22.84 9.36 11.89
C ALA A 161 -23.29 8.52 10.68
N ASP A 162 -22.72 8.76 9.50
CA ASP A 162 -22.98 7.97 8.29
C ASP A 162 -22.42 6.53 8.39
N ALA A 163 -21.23 6.38 8.98
CA ALA A 163 -20.62 5.09 9.29
C ALA A 163 -21.45 4.30 10.32
N LEU A 164 -22.16 4.98 11.23
CA LEU A 164 -23.09 4.36 12.16
C LEU A 164 -24.45 4.04 11.53
N TYR A 165 -24.98 4.99 10.76
CA TYR A 165 -26.39 5.04 10.40
C TYR A 165 -26.57 5.37 8.91
N SER A 166 -26.20 4.39 8.08
CA SER A 166 -26.49 4.40 6.63
C SER A 166 -26.84 3.00 6.15
N PHE A 167 -27.54 2.92 5.01
CA PHE A 167 -27.83 1.64 4.37
C PHE A 167 -26.54 0.88 4.00
N ALA A 168 -25.49 1.61 3.61
CA ALA A 168 -24.19 1.04 3.33
C ALA A 168 -23.55 0.42 4.58
N SER A 169 -23.64 1.07 5.75
CA SER A 169 -23.15 0.50 7.01
C SER A 169 -23.90 -0.76 7.42
N LEU A 170 -25.23 -0.80 7.23
CA LEU A 170 -26.01 -2.01 7.47
C LEU A 170 -25.60 -3.15 6.54
N ARG A 171 -25.44 -2.86 5.24
CA ARG A 171 -24.95 -3.85 4.26
C ARG A 171 -23.57 -4.36 4.63
N ASP A 172 -22.65 -3.49 5.01
CA ASP A 172 -21.29 -3.86 5.37
C ASP A 172 -21.26 -4.64 6.71
N ALA A 173 -22.17 -4.37 7.65
CA ALA A 173 -22.36 -5.18 8.86
C ALA A 173 -22.87 -6.59 8.54
N LEU A 174 -23.86 -6.74 7.64
CA LEU A 174 -24.31 -8.05 7.18
C LEU A 174 -23.18 -8.81 6.45
N ALA A 175 -22.44 -8.12 5.58
CA ALA A 175 -21.29 -8.67 4.89
C ALA A 175 -20.18 -9.09 5.87
N THR A 176 -19.98 -8.35 6.96
CA THR A 176 -19.02 -8.68 8.02
C THR A 176 -19.34 -10.04 8.64
N VAL A 177 -20.60 -10.31 8.98
CA VAL A 177 -21.01 -11.61 9.57
C VAL A 177 -20.86 -12.74 8.54
N ALA A 178 -21.25 -12.52 7.29
CA ALA A 178 -21.11 -13.51 6.23
C ALA A 178 -19.63 -13.84 5.95
N LEU A 179 -18.76 -12.83 5.92
CA LEU A 179 -17.33 -12.94 5.64
C LEU A 179 -16.60 -13.85 6.63
N GLN A 180 -17.09 -13.99 7.87
CA GLN A 180 -16.45 -14.88 8.85
C GLN A 180 -16.44 -16.34 8.41
N HIS A 181 -17.32 -16.72 7.48
CA HIS A 181 -17.47 -18.07 6.95
C HIS A 181 -16.90 -18.22 5.52
N ASP A 182 -16.28 -17.17 4.95
CA ASP A 182 -15.61 -17.21 3.65
C ASP A 182 -14.09 -17.07 3.85
N ALA A 183 -13.37 -18.20 3.79
CA ALA A 183 -11.92 -18.24 3.95
C ALA A 183 -11.17 -17.39 2.91
N ASP A 184 -11.73 -17.26 1.70
CA ASP A 184 -11.15 -16.52 0.58
C ASP A 184 -11.83 -15.15 0.38
N GLY A 185 -12.70 -14.74 1.29
CA GLY A 185 -13.40 -13.47 1.18
C GLY A 185 -12.43 -12.28 1.28
N ALA A 186 -12.67 -11.26 0.47
CA ALA A 186 -11.93 -10.01 0.57
C ALA A 186 -12.09 -9.45 1.98
N SER A 187 -10.96 -9.12 2.63
CA SER A 187 -10.94 -8.75 4.04
C SER A 187 -9.79 -7.80 4.36
N ALA A 188 -9.93 -7.07 5.47
CA ALA A 188 -8.89 -6.24 6.05
C ALA A 188 -8.80 -6.48 7.57
N THR A 189 -7.59 -6.43 8.11
CA THR A 189 -7.36 -6.52 9.55
C THR A 189 -7.62 -5.17 10.23
N LEU A 190 -7.84 -5.19 11.54
CA LEU A 190 -8.03 -3.96 12.32
C LEU A 190 -6.80 -3.07 12.31
N ARG A 191 -5.60 -3.63 12.13
CA ARG A 191 -4.33 -2.91 11.99
C ARG A 191 -3.97 -2.54 10.55
N GLY A 192 -4.91 -2.70 9.62
CA GLY A 192 -4.85 -2.10 8.29
C GLY A 192 -4.29 -2.98 7.17
N HIS A 193 -3.90 -4.22 7.46
CA HIS A 193 -3.42 -5.16 6.44
C HIS A 193 -4.57 -5.72 5.60
N ASN A 194 -4.36 -5.81 4.28
CA ASN A 194 -5.30 -6.46 3.35
C ASN A 194 -4.61 -7.66 2.68
N PRO A 195 -4.78 -8.89 3.19
CA PRO A 195 -4.05 -10.06 2.71
C PRO A 195 -4.38 -10.47 1.26
N LEU A 196 -5.36 -9.82 0.61
CA LEU A 196 -5.86 -10.16 -0.73
C LEU A 196 -6.31 -11.62 -0.84
N ARG A 197 -6.96 -12.17 0.20
CA ARG A 197 -7.40 -13.59 0.25
C ARG A 197 -8.21 -14.02 -0.96
N GLN A 198 -8.97 -13.13 -1.57
CA GLN A 198 -9.72 -13.39 -2.80
C GLN A 198 -8.85 -13.83 -3.99
N TYR A 199 -7.55 -13.52 -3.97
CA TYR A 199 -6.61 -14.01 -4.97
C TYR A 199 -6.39 -15.52 -4.88
N HIS A 200 -6.63 -16.17 -3.74
CA HIS A 200 -6.58 -17.63 -3.63
C HIS A 200 -7.61 -18.27 -4.57
N ARG A 201 -8.84 -17.76 -4.57
CA ARG A 201 -9.91 -18.25 -5.45
C ARG A 201 -9.58 -18.03 -6.92
N ILE A 202 -9.09 -16.84 -7.28
CA ILE A 202 -8.69 -16.53 -8.66
C ILE A 202 -7.53 -17.43 -9.08
N ALA A 203 -6.51 -17.59 -8.24
CA ALA A 203 -5.37 -18.46 -8.51
C ALA A 203 -5.78 -19.94 -8.63
N ALA A 204 -6.74 -20.41 -7.84
CA ALA A 204 -7.25 -21.78 -7.90
C ALA A 204 -8.05 -22.06 -9.17
N LEU A 205 -8.79 -21.07 -9.68
CA LEU A 205 -9.63 -21.19 -10.88
C LEU A 205 -8.85 -20.97 -12.17
N GLU A 206 -8.04 -19.91 -12.24
CA GLU A 206 -7.38 -19.44 -13.46
C GLU A 206 -5.87 -19.73 -13.50
N GLY A 207 -5.26 -20.01 -12.34
CA GLY A 207 -3.82 -20.21 -12.21
C GLY A 207 -3.02 -18.90 -12.15
N TYR A 208 -1.79 -18.98 -11.64
CA TYR A 208 -0.90 -17.82 -11.54
C TYR A 208 -0.48 -17.25 -12.91
N ALA A 209 -0.41 -18.09 -13.95
CA ALA A 209 -0.13 -17.61 -15.31
C ALA A 209 -1.12 -16.53 -15.76
N ALA A 210 -2.42 -16.73 -15.47
CA ALA A 210 -3.48 -15.79 -15.83
C ALA A 210 -3.38 -14.50 -15.01
N LEU A 211 -3.20 -14.61 -13.70
CA LEU A 211 -3.02 -13.46 -12.80
C LEU A 211 -1.84 -12.56 -13.21
N PHE A 212 -0.67 -13.16 -13.43
CA PHE A 212 0.51 -12.43 -13.91
C PHE A 212 0.29 -11.86 -15.31
N GLY A 213 -0.31 -12.63 -16.22
CA GLY A 213 -0.59 -12.19 -17.59
C GLY A 213 -1.55 -11.00 -17.66
N GLN A 214 -2.63 -11.01 -16.87
CA GLN A 214 -3.59 -9.92 -16.79
C GLN A 214 -2.90 -8.64 -16.28
N ARG A 215 -2.18 -8.72 -15.15
CA ARG A 215 -1.52 -7.51 -14.64
C ARG A 215 -0.40 -7.04 -15.56
N ALA A 216 0.37 -7.94 -16.17
CA ALA A 216 1.36 -7.56 -17.16
C ALA A 216 0.74 -6.74 -18.29
N ALA A 217 -0.38 -7.19 -18.87
CA ALA A 217 -1.08 -6.44 -19.92
C ALA A 217 -1.62 -5.08 -19.45
N GLU A 218 -2.11 -4.97 -18.22
CA GLU A 218 -2.52 -3.68 -17.62
C GLU A 218 -1.34 -2.73 -17.42
N ASN A 219 -0.25 -3.21 -16.82
CA ASN A 219 0.96 -2.44 -16.56
C ASN A 219 1.62 -2.01 -17.86
N THR A 220 1.72 -2.89 -18.86
CA THR A 220 2.30 -2.56 -20.16
C THR A 220 1.52 -1.44 -20.83
N ARG A 221 0.18 -1.48 -20.81
CA ARG A 221 -0.64 -0.38 -21.37
C ARG A 221 -0.35 0.95 -20.67
N LYS A 222 -0.30 0.96 -19.34
CA LYS A 222 -0.05 2.18 -18.55
C LYS A 222 1.37 2.71 -18.76
N LEU A 223 2.37 1.86 -18.64
CA LEU A 223 3.78 2.24 -18.65
C LEU A 223 4.33 2.53 -20.05
N ALA A 224 3.79 1.89 -21.08
CA ALA A 224 4.12 2.24 -22.46
C ALA A 224 3.62 3.66 -22.81
N ALA A 225 2.48 4.09 -22.26
CA ALA A 225 1.98 5.45 -22.45
C ALA A 225 2.86 6.52 -21.78
N THR A 226 3.62 6.18 -20.74
CA THR A 226 4.57 7.09 -20.06
C THR A 226 6.00 6.97 -20.60
N ALA A 227 6.23 6.11 -21.60
CA ALA A 227 7.57 5.79 -22.11
C ALA A 227 8.30 6.99 -22.71
N ASP A 228 7.56 7.94 -23.28
CA ASP A 228 8.11 9.16 -23.89
C ASP A 228 7.93 10.41 -23.00
N GLY A 229 7.38 10.22 -21.80
CA GLY A 229 7.25 11.28 -20.79
C GLY A 229 8.47 11.43 -19.88
N GLY A 230 8.28 12.05 -18.71
CA GLY A 230 9.36 12.46 -17.81
C GLY A 230 9.38 11.72 -16.47
N LEU A 231 10.25 12.21 -15.59
CA LEU A 231 10.24 11.96 -14.15
C LEU A 231 9.87 13.29 -13.48
N ASP A 232 8.89 13.30 -12.58
CA ASP A 232 8.53 14.52 -11.84
C ASP A 232 9.51 14.78 -10.70
N VAL A 233 10.68 15.29 -11.06
CA VAL A 233 11.78 15.56 -10.13
C VAL A 233 11.34 16.47 -8.98
N ALA A 234 10.59 17.54 -9.29
CA ALA A 234 10.12 18.49 -8.29
C ALA A 234 9.14 17.86 -7.31
N ALA A 235 8.17 17.08 -7.80
CA ALA A 235 7.23 16.36 -6.94
C ALA A 235 7.95 15.34 -6.04
N VAL A 236 8.89 14.55 -6.59
CA VAL A 236 9.66 13.57 -5.81
C VAL A 236 10.44 14.26 -4.69
N HIS A 237 11.17 15.34 -5.00
CA HIS A 237 11.89 16.11 -4.00
C HIS A 237 10.95 16.64 -2.90
N GLY A 238 9.88 17.30 -3.30
CA GLY A 238 8.95 17.94 -2.38
C GLY A 238 8.21 16.96 -1.49
N GLN A 239 7.69 15.88 -2.07
CA GLN A 239 6.94 14.87 -1.34
C GLN A 239 7.86 14.11 -0.38
N LEU A 240 9.06 13.72 -0.80
CA LEU A 240 9.98 13.03 0.10
C LEU A 240 10.46 13.95 1.23
N ALA A 241 10.82 15.19 0.93
CA ALA A 241 11.20 16.16 1.96
C ALA A 241 10.06 16.37 2.96
N ALA A 242 8.82 16.58 2.49
CA ALA A 242 7.66 16.77 3.35
C ALA A 242 7.33 15.53 4.20
N LEU A 243 7.52 14.32 3.66
CA LEU A 243 7.33 13.07 4.39
C LEU A 243 8.33 12.95 5.54
N LEU A 244 9.61 13.16 5.25
CA LEU A 244 10.70 13.08 6.24
C LEU A 244 10.55 14.18 7.31
N ASP A 245 10.09 15.37 6.93
CA ASP A 245 9.82 16.47 7.85
C ASP A 245 8.62 16.20 8.74
N ALA A 246 7.53 15.66 8.18
CA ALA A 246 6.37 15.26 8.95
C ALA A 246 6.74 14.16 9.96
N ALA A 247 7.58 13.20 9.58
CA ALA A 247 8.10 12.18 10.48
C ALA A 247 8.90 12.80 11.65
N ALA A 248 9.90 13.65 11.34
CA ALA A 248 10.79 14.25 12.33
C ALA A 248 10.10 15.29 13.23
N ALA A 249 9.05 15.95 12.74
CA ALA A 249 8.26 16.90 13.53
C ALA A 249 7.51 16.23 14.70
N GLY A 250 7.09 14.97 14.55
CA GLY A 250 6.43 14.21 15.61
C GLY A 250 7.41 13.77 16.70
N ARG A 251 8.60 13.31 16.29
CA ARG A 251 9.66 12.84 17.18
C ARG A 251 11.03 13.14 16.58
N ALA A 252 11.87 13.85 17.33
CA ALA A 252 13.19 14.26 16.86
C ALA A 252 14.16 13.08 16.61
N ASP A 253 14.05 11.99 17.37
CA ASP A 253 14.87 10.76 17.25
C ASP A 253 14.16 9.63 16.48
N VAL A 254 13.20 9.98 15.62
CA VAL A 254 12.45 9.00 14.81
C VAL A 254 13.38 8.21 13.88
N ALA A 255 13.13 6.91 13.75
CA ALA A 255 13.70 6.10 12.69
C ALA A 255 12.78 6.13 11.47
N VAL A 256 13.32 6.42 10.29
CA VAL A 256 12.58 6.39 9.03
C VAL A 256 13.31 5.51 8.02
N ASP A 257 12.63 4.48 7.54
CA ASP A 257 13.09 3.63 6.44
C ASP A 257 12.24 3.91 5.20
N VAL A 258 12.84 4.55 4.20
CA VAL A 258 12.25 4.73 2.87
C VAL A 258 12.56 3.49 2.04
N VAL A 259 11.52 2.75 1.66
CA VAL A 259 11.62 1.41 1.08
C VAL A 259 11.28 1.44 -0.40
N ILE A 260 12.23 1.07 -1.26
CA ILE A 260 11.95 0.76 -2.65
C ILE A 260 11.45 -0.68 -2.72
N TYR A 261 10.30 -0.89 -3.34
CA TYR A 261 9.61 -2.19 -3.30
C TYR A 261 10.39 -3.33 -3.97
N PRO A 262 10.19 -4.58 -3.50
CA PRO A 262 10.70 -5.76 -4.18
C PRO A 262 9.85 -6.08 -5.41
N TYR A 263 9.95 -5.28 -6.47
CA TYR A 263 9.23 -5.57 -7.71
C TYR A 263 9.62 -6.94 -8.26
N HIS A 264 8.63 -7.69 -8.76
CA HIS A 264 8.92 -8.95 -9.45
C HIS A 264 9.71 -8.69 -10.74
N ALA A 265 10.56 -9.64 -11.15
CA ALA A 265 11.39 -9.55 -12.34
C ALA A 265 10.60 -9.21 -13.62
N GLN A 266 9.36 -9.66 -13.75
CA GLN A 266 8.48 -9.33 -14.89
C GLN A 266 8.19 -7.82 -15.00
N LEU A 267 7.97 -7.13 -13.88
CA LEU A 267 7.73 -5.68 -13.86
C LEU A 267 9.02 -4.89 -14.10
N LEU A 268 10.14 -5.35 -13.56
CA LEU A 268 11.45 -4.73 -13.83
C LEU A 268 11.88 -4.90 -15.28
N ALA A 269 11.67 -6.08 -15.88
CA ALA A 269 11.86 -6.30 -17.31
C ALA A 269 10.96 -5.38 -18.15
N LEU A 270 9.75 -5.10 -17.68
CA LEU A 270 8.87 -4.13 -18.33
C LEU A 270 9.45 -2.71 -18.25
N PHE A 271 10.04 -2.30 -17.13
CA PHE A 271 10.76 -1.02 -17.06
C PHE A 271 11.92 -0.95 -18.07
N GLU A 272 12.70 -2.02 -18.23
CA GLU A 272 13.75 -2.10 -19.26
C GLU A 272 13.16 -1.91 -20.68
N GLN A 273 12.19 -2.75 -21.05
CA GLN A 273 11.61 -2.77 -22.40
C GLN A 273 10.85 -1.47 -22.74
N ALA A 274 10.24 -0.84 -21.73
CA ALA A 274 9.57 0.45 -21.85
C ALA A 274 10.52 1.67 -21.84
N ARG A 275 11.85 1.46 -21.78
CA ARG A 275 12.87 2.53 -21.70
C ARG A 275 12.76 3.40 -20.44
N LEU A 276 12.26 2.82 -19.34
CA LEU A 276 12.10 3.49 -18.04
C LEU A 276 13.31 3.31 -17.12
N TRP A 277 14.20 2.36 -17.40
CA TRP A 277 15.33 2.03 -16.53
C TRP A 277 16.23 3.23 -16.15
N PRO A 278 16.64 4.12 -17.08
CA PRO A 278 17.41 5.30 -16.69
C PRO A 278 16.67 6.23 -15.72
N ARG A 279 15.35 6.36 -15.89
CA ARG A 279 14.50 7.15 -14.98
C ARG A 279 14.35 6.46 -13.62
N PHE A 280 14.30 5.14 -13.59
CA PHE A 280 14.27 4.37 -12.34
C PHE A 280 15.56 4.61 -11.53
N GLU A 281 16.71 4.57 -12.18
CA GLU A 281 18.00 4.85 -11.53
C GLU A 281 18.14 6.31 -11.10
N ALA A 282 17.68 7.27 -11.92
CA ALA A 282 17.64 8.67 -11.54
C ALA A 282 16.71 8.91 -10.32
N TRP A 283 15.55 8.25 -10.30
CA TRP A 283 14.62 8.34 -9.17
C TRP A 283 15.25 7.83 -7.86
N LYS A 284 16.00 6.72 -7.87
CA LYS A 284 16.73 6.24 -6.68
C LYS A 284 17.74 7.27 -6.16
N GLU A 285 18.44 7.93 -7.08
CA GLU A 285 19.41 8.98 -6.75
C GLU A 285 18.72 10.19 -6.09
N LEU A 286 17.52 10.58 -6.56
CA LEU A 286 16.71 11.60 -5.91
C LEU A 286 16.33 11.20 -4.48
N LEU A 287 15.88 9.96 -4.26
CA LEU A 287 15.50 9.48 -2.93
C LEU A 287 16.68 9.57 -1.95
N VAL A 288 17.86 9.15 -2.38
CA VAL A 288 19.08 9.17 -1.58
C VAL A 288 19.53 10.60 -1.28
N THR A 289 19.53 11.47 -2.29
CA THR A 289 19.93 12.88 -2.16
C THR A 289 19.05 13.61 -1.16
N GLU A 290 17.73 13.39 -1.24
CA GLU A 290 16.79 13.98 -0.29
C GLU A 290 16.89 13.39 1.11
N ALA A 291 17.15 12.09 1.23
CA ALA A 291 17.41 11.46 2.52
C ALA A 291 18.66 12.08 3.19
N GLU A 292 19.73 12.36 2.43
CA GLU A 292 20.89 13.08 2.95
C GLU A 292 20.58 14.50 3.38
N ALA A 293 19.83 15.24 2.56
CA ALA A 293 19.39 16.59 2.90
C ALA A 293 18.54 16.60 4.18
N ALA A 294 17.65 15.63 4.33
CA ALA A 294 16.84 15.45 5.53
C ALA A 294 17.69 15.09 6.76
N ARG A 295 18.70 14.23 6.64
CA ARG A 295 19.64 13.92 7.74
C ARG A 295 20.38 15.17 8.25
N ARG A 296 20.75 16.10 7.34
CA ARG A 296 21.34 17.38 7.73
C ARG A 296 20.35 18.30 8.45
N ARG A 297 19.08 18.32 8.01
CA ARG A 297 18.01 19.13 8.61
C ARG A 297 17.54 18.57 9.96
N HIS A 298 17.59 17.26 10.13
CA HIS A 298 17.12 16.53 11.32
C HIS A 298 18.22 15.60 11.88
N PRO A 299 19.27 16.15 12.51
CA PRO A 299 20.46 15.39 12.89
C PRO A 299 20.23 14.31 13.97
N ARG A 300 19.09 14.35 14.67
CA ARG A 300 18.70 13.32 15.64
C ARG A 300 17.92 12.17 15.02
N ALA A 301 17.32 12.38 13.84
CA ALA A 301 16.53 11.35 13.17
C ALA A 301 17.44 10.34 12.46
N ARG A 302 17.05 9.06 12.48
CA ARG A 302 17.74 8.00 11.75
C ARG A 302 17.00 7.73 10.44
N ILE A 303 17.47 8.32 9.35
CA ILE A 303 16.84 8.20 8.03
C ILE A 303 17.68 7.29 7.13
N ARG A 304 17.08 6.21 6.61
CA ARG A 304 17.70 5.28 5.66
C ARG A 304 16.84 5.15 4.40
N VAL A 305 17.49 4.90 3.27
CA VAL A 305 16.84 4.40 2.05
C VAL A 305 17.26 2.94 1.89
N VAL A 306 16.32 2.04 1.64
CA VAL A 306 16.60 0.61 1.50
C VAL A 306 15.97 0.10 0.20
N ASP A 307 16.80 -0.45 -0.67
CA ASP A 307 16.40 -0.98 -1.96
C ASP A 307 16.15 -2.49 -1.90
N PHE A 308 14.89 -2.89 -2.04
CA PHE A 308 14.52 -4.29 -2.20
C PHE A 308 14.31 -4.68 -3.67
N SER A 309 14.50 -3.76 -4.62
CA SER A 309 14.44 -4.06 -6.04
C SER A 309 15.68 -4.82 -6.53
N GLY A 310 15.58 -5.36 -7.74
CA GLY A 310 16.60 -6.19 -8.37
C GLY A 310 16.00 -7.48 -8.92
N PHE A 311 16.89 -8.35 -9.42
CA PHE A 311 16.51 -9.59 -10.09
C PHE A 311 17.02 -10.81 -9.32
N GLY A 312 17.25 -10.66 -8.01
CA GLY A 312 17.70 -11.72 -7.12
C GLY A 312 16.74 -12.92 -7.07
N PRO A 313 17.09 -14.01 -6.39
CA PRO A 313 16.30 -15.25 -6.38
C PRO A 313 14.86 -15.08 -5.89
N ILE A 314 14.58 -14.08 -5.04
CA ILE A 314 13.23 -13.78 -4.57
C ILE A 314 12.41 -13.11 -5.68
N GLN A 315 12.96 -12.04 -6.29
CA GLN A 315 12.27 -11.25 -7.31
C GLN A 315 12.16 -12.00 -8.65
N CYS A 316 13.12 -12.89 -8.94
CA CYS A 316 13.12 -13.78 -10.10
C CYS A 316 12.39 -15.11 -9.77
N GLU A 317 11.27 -15.03 -9.07
CA GLU A 317 10.41 -16.18 -8.80
C GLU A 317 9.83 -16.71 -10.12
N PRO A 318 9.87 -18.04 -10.39
CA PRO A 318 9.25 -18.58 -11.60
C PRO A 318 7.74 -18.38 -11.60
N ILE A 319 7.21 -17.85 -12.70
CA ILE A 319 5.76 -17.79 -12.94
C ILE A 319 5.29 -19.20 -13.34
N PRO A 320 4.33 -19.82 -12.62
CA PRO A 320 3.76 -21.11 -13.00
C PRO A 320 3.21 -21.09 -14.43
N ALA A 321 3.40 -22.19 -15.16
CA ALA A 321 2.89 -22.32 -16.54
C ALA A 321 1.35 -22.31 -16.59
N PRO A 322 0.73 -21.92 -17.72
CA PRO A 322 -0.72 -22.02 -17.89
C PRO A 322 -1.24 -23.43 -17.58
N GLY A 323 -2.33 -23.52 -16.81
CA GLY A 323 -2.91 -24.79 -16.35
C GLY A 323 -2.18 -25.46 -15.18
N SER A 324 -1.04 -24.92 -14.72
CA SER A 324 -0.35 -25.41 -13.53
C SER A 324 -1.14 -25.07 -12.25
N ARG A 325 -1.18 -26.03 -11.31
CA ARG A 325 -1.70 -25.83 -9.94
C ARG A 325 -0.63 -25.32 -8.96
N ASN A 326 0.60 -25.08 -9.43
CA ASN A 326 1.66 -24.57 -8.57
C ASN A 326 1.36 -23.14 -8.15
N ALA A 327 1.63 -22.83 -6.89
CA ALA A 327 1.53 -21.48 -6.35
C ALA A 327 2.90 -20.83 -6.26
N THR A 328 2.94 -19.51 -6.44
CA THR A 328 4.09 -18.70 -6.05
C THR A 328 4.17 -18.59 -4.52
N ARG A 329 5.36 -18.35 -4.00
CA ARG A 329 5.62 -18.06 -2.58
C ARG A 329 5.57 -16.56 -2.30
N TRP A 330 6.15 -15.74 -3.17
CA TRP A 330 6.47 -14.35 -2.83
C TRP A 330 5.50 -13.32 -3.43
N TYR A 331 4.89 -13.64 -4.56
CA TYR A 331 4.07 -12.67 -5.31
C TYR A 331 2.65 -13.16 -5.57
N TRP A 332 1.66 -12.28 -5.46
CA TRP A 332 0.34 -12.54 -6.02
C TRP A 332 0.38 -12.43 -7.54
N GLU A 333 1.04 -11.38 -8.01
CA GLU A 333 1.38 -11.11 -9.39
C GLU A 333 2.58 -10.12 -9.38
N ALA A 334 3.05 -9.65 -10.53
CA ALA A 334 4.26 -8.84 -10.64
C ALA A 334 4.26 -7.51 -9.85
N GLY A 335 3.10 -6.95 -9.51
CA GLY A 335 2.91 -5.71 -8.76
C GLY A 335 2.75 -5.91 -7.25
N HIS A 336 2.01 -6.92 -6.79
CA HIS A 336 1.66 -7.16 -5.39
C HIS A 336 2.43 -8.34 -4.79
N PHE A 337 3.30 -8.05 -3.82
CA PHE A 337 3.97 -9.09 -3.03
C PHE A 337 3.07 -9.61 -1.89
N LYS A 338 3.30 -10.86 -1.49
CA LYS A 338 2.58 -11.56 -0.42
C LYS A 338 3.13 -11.21 0.97
N PRO A 339 2.33 -11.44 2.04
CA PRO A 339 2.77 -11.27 3.42
C PRO A 339 4.11 -11.95 3.74
N ALA A 340 4.34 -13.16 3.20
CA ALA A 340 5.60 -13.88 3.40
C ALA A 340 6.85 -13.09 2.93
N LEU A 341 6.74 -12.34 1.82
CA LEU A 341 7.82 -11.48 1.36
C LEU A 341 7.94 -10.23 2.23
N GLY A 342 6.82 -9.64 2.64
CA GLY A 342 6.83 -8.53 3.60
C GLY A 342 7.49 -8.89 4.92
N ASP A 343 7.22 -10.07 5.48
CA ASP A 343 7.88 -10.56 6.70
C ASP A 343 9.40 -10.62 6.52
N THR A 344 9.87 -11.08 5.35
CA THR A 344 11.30 -11.11 5.02
C THR A 344 11.88 -9.70 4.93
N MET A 345 11.14 -8.74 4.35
CA MET A 345 11.55 -7.34 4.30
C MET A 345 11.62 -6.72 5.71
N MET A 346 10.61 -6.96 6.54
CA MET A 346 10.54 -6.39 7.89
C MET A 346 11.64 -6.96 8.78
N ALA A 347 11.89 -8.27 8.72
CA ALA A 347 13.01 -8.92 9.41
C ALA A 347 14.36 -8.27 9.02
N ARG A 348 14.55 -7.96 7.73
CA ARG A 348 15.73 -7.27 7.23
C ARG A 348 15.85 -5.83 7.75
N LEU A 349 14.75 -5.06 7.76
CA LEU A 349 14.76 -3.67 8.21
C LEU A 349 15.02 -3.54 9.71
N LEU A 350 14.45 -4.45 10.50
CA LEU A 350 14.50 -4.44 11.96
C LEU A 350 15.69 -5.21 12.54
N GLY A 351 16.45 -5.93 11.72
CA GLY A 351 17.60 -6.72 12.15
C GLY A 351 17.23 -7.98 12.93
N SER A 352 15.96 -8.40 12.88
CA SER A 352 15.42 -9.57 13.54
C SER A 352 15.52 -10.80 12.63
N GLY A 353 16.67 -11.49 12.66
CA GLY A 353 16.86 -12.80 12.03
C GLY A 353 17.83 -12.82 10.84
N GLY A 354 18.28 -14.04 10.47
CA GLY A 354 19.26 -14.30 9.41
C GLY A 354 18.72 -14.02 8.00
N ALA A 355 18.46 -12.75 7.69
CA ALA A 355 18.05 -12.30 6.37
C ALA A 355 19.03 -12.84 5.31
N ALA A 356 18.49 -13.28 4.16
CA ALA A 356 19.32 -13.69 3.04
C ALA A 356 20.34 -12.57 2.75
N PRO A 357 21.67 -12.86 2.69
CA PRO A 357 22.71 -11.84 2.72
C PRO A 357 22.59 -10.73 1.66
N ALA A 358 21.83 -10.98 0.58
CA ALA A 358 21.71 -10.10 -0.58
C ALA A 358 20.36 -9.37 -0.72
N PHE A 359 19.36 -9.56 0.17
CA PHE A 359 18.04 -8.93 0.03
C PHE A 359 17.89 -7.70 0.93
N GLY A 360 17.48 -6.57 0.34
CA GLY A 360 17.35 -5.28 1.03
C GLY A 360 18.71 -4.60 1.23
N GLN A 361 19.12 -3.81 0.23
CA GLN A 361 20.39 -3.10 0.21
C GLN A 361 20.22 -1.67 0.73
N PRO A 362 20.97 -1.25 1.77
CA PRO A 362 21.03 0.16 2.15
C PRO A 362 21.57 1.01 0.99
N LEU A 363 20.87 2.10 0.67
CA LEU A 363 21.29 3.05 -0.36
C LEU A 363 21.75 4.38 0.24
N ASP A 364 22.90 4.82 -0.22
CA ASP A 364 23.44 6.18 -0.08
C ASP A 364 24.18 6.58 -1.38
N LEU A 365 24.73 7.80 -1.44
CA LEU A 365 25.39 8.29 -2.65
C LEU A 365 26.62 7.45 -3.03
N HIS A 366 27.24 6.76 -2.08
CA HIS A 366 28.41 5.92 -2.29
C HIS A 366 28.03 4.51 -2.76
N THR A 367 26.88 3.97 -2.35
CA THR A 367 26.46 2.60 -2.69
C THR A 367 25.62 2.51 -3.97
N LEU A 368 25.20 3.63 -4.58
CA LEU A 368 24.40 3.62 -5.81
C LEU A 368 25.06 2.84 -6.97
N ALA A 369 26.37 3.03 -7.18
CA ALA A 369 27.10 2.35 -8.25
C ALA A 369 27.18 0.84 -8.02
N ASP A 370 27.50 0.42 -6.80
CA ASP A 370 27.55 -1.00 -6.42
C ASP A 370 26.18 -1.66 -6.53
N ASN A 371 25.12 -0.94 -6.15
CA ASN A 371 23.75 -1.42 -6.29
C ASN A 371 23.34 -1.60 -7.76
N ARG A 372 23.73 -0.67 -8.65
CA ARG A 372 23.53 -0.82 -10.11
C ARG A 372 24.26 -2.05 -10.64
N ALA A 373 25.52 -2.26 -10.23
CA ALA A 373 26.32 -3.41 -10.65
C ALA A 373 25.70 -4.74 -10.16
N ARG A 374 25.25 -4.79 -8.91
CA ARG A 374 24.51 -5.93 -8.34
C ARG A 374 23.27 -6.24 -9.17
N ILE A 375 22.41 -5.25 -9.41
CA ILE A 375 21.16 -5.46 -10.16
C ILE A 375 21.45 -5.94 -11.59
N ALA A 376 22.49 -5.42 -12.25
CA ALA A 376 22.88 -5.90 -13.58
C ALA A 376 23.33 -7.37 -13.57
N GLN A 377 24.12 -7.80 -12.57
CA GLN A 377 24.54 -9.19 -12.41
C GLN A 377 23.35 -10.11 -12.14
N GLU A 378 22.46 -9.72 -11.21
CA GLU A 378 21.23 -10.43 -10.92
C GLU A 378 20.34 -10.56 -12.16
N ARG A 379 20.24 -9.49 -12.95
CA ARG A 379 19.46 -9.46 -14.19
C ARG A 379 20.00 -10.45 -15.21
N ALA A 380 21.31 -10.51 -15.40
CA ALA A 380 21.94 -11.49 -16.29
C ALA A 380 21.66 -12.92 -15.83
N ALA A 381 21.79 -13.20 -14.53
CA ALA A 381 21.51 -14.52 -13.96
C ALA A 381 20.02 -14.91 -14.07
N CYS A 382 19.11 -13.98 -13.83
CA CYS A 382 17.67 -14.19 -13.96
C CYS A 382 17.27 -14.46 -15.42
N ALA A 383 17.82 -13.71 -16.38
CA ALA A 383 17.56 -13.91 -17.80
C ALA A 383 18.06 -15.26 -18.31
N ALA A 384 19.22 -15.73 -17.82
CA ALA A 384 19.71 -17.07 -18.14
C ALA A 384 18.79 -18.18 -17.59
N ARG A 385 18.17 -17.98 -16.42
CA ARG A 385 17.30 -18.96 -15.77
C ARG A 385 15.87 -18.96 -16.32
N ALA A 386 15.36 -17.79 -16.70
CA ALA A 386 13.97 -17.58 -17.09
C ALA A 386 13.86 -16.76 -18.38
N PRO A 387 14.45 -17.18 -19.51
CA PRO A 387 14.48 -16.38 -20.75
C PRO A 387 13.07 -16.04 -21.26
N ARG A 388 12.13 -16.99 -21.14
CA ARG A 388 10.72 -16.79 -21.54
C ARG A 388 10.07 -15.58 -20.88
N LEU A 389 10.39 -15.29 -19.60
CA LEU A 389 9.82 -14.13 -18.90
C LEU A 389 10.19 -12.83 -19.62
N PHE A 390 11.45 -12.67 -20.02
CA PHE A 390 11.93 -11.47 -20.70
C PHE A 390 11.42 -11.39 -22.13
N ASP A 391 11.39 -12.52 -22.85
CA ASP A 391 10.86 -12.59 -24.21
C ASP A 391 9.38 -12.23 -24.26
N ASP A 392 8.59 -12.72 -23.30
CA ASP A 392 7.16 -12.45 -23.21
C ASP A 392 6.89 -10.96 -22.96
N VAL A 393 7.64 -10.35 -22.03
CA VAL A 393 7.54 -8.91 -21.75
C VAL A 393 7.93 -8.08 -22.98
N ALA A 394 9.01 -8.43 -23.67
CA ALA A 394 9.43 -7.74 -24.89
C ALA A 394 8.34 -7.79 -25.97
N ARG A 395 7.73 -8.98 -26.19
CA ARG A 395 6.61 -9.13 -27.15
C ARG A 395 5.40 -8.30 -26.76
N GLN A 396 5.01 -8.28 -25.49
CA GLN A 396 3.86 -7.49 -25.02
C GLN A 396 4.10 -5.98 -25.20
N VAL A 397 5.29 -5.47 -24.88
CA VAL A 397 5.63 -4.06 -25.07
C VAL A 397 5.64 -3.68 -26.54
N ALA A 398 6.21 -4.52 -27.41
CA ALA A 398 6.20 -4.29 -28.86
C ALA A 398 4.77 -4.21 -29.41
N GLN A 399 3.90 -5.15 -29.02
CA GLN A 399 2.49 -5.13 -29.41
C GLN A 399 1.74 -3.90 -28.90
N ALA A 400 2.00 -3.46 -27.67
CA ALA A 400 1.38 -2.25 -27.12
C ALA A 400 1.78 -0.99 -27.90
N ARG A 401 3.06 -0.86 -28.25
CA ARG A 401 3.57 0.25 -29.09
C ARG A 401 2.93 0.26 -30.47
N LEU A 402 2.84 -0.89 -31.13
CA LEU A 402 2.17 -1.00 -32.44
C LEU A 402 0.69 -0.57 -32.37
N ARG A 403 -0.03 -0.97 -31.32
CA ARG A 403 -1.42 -0.56 -31.10
C ARG A 403 -1.59 0.93 -30.83
N MET A 404 -0.63 1.56 -30.17
CA MET A 404 -0.63 3.01 -29.95
C MET A 404 -0.38 3.77 -31.26
N ALA A 405 0.61 3.33 -32.05
CA ALA A 405 0.93 3.92 -33.34
C ALA A 405 -0.21 3.78 -34.37
N ALA A 406 -1.03 2.73 -34.28
CA ALA A 406 -2.21 2.57 -35.14
C ALA A 406 -3.41 3.44 -34.74
N ARG A 407 -3.36 4.13 -33.59
CA ARG A 407 -4.42 5.01 -33.07
C ARG A 407 -4.09 6.50 -33.16
N SER A 408 -2.82 6.83 -33.33
CA SER A 408 -2.31 8.16 -33.69
C SER A 408 -2.41 8.38 -35.19
#